data_AF-A0A397PBA8-F1
#
_entry.id   AF-A0A397PBA8-F1
#
_cell.length_a   1.000
_cell.length_b   1.000
_cell.length_c   1.000
_cell.angle_alpha   90.00
_cell.angle_beta   90.00
_cell.angle_gamma   90.00
#
_symmetry.space_group_name_H-M   'P 1'
#
loop_
_entity.id
_entity.type
_entity.pdbx_description
1 polymer ?
#
loop_
_entity_poly.entity_id
_entity_poly.type
_entity_poly.pdbx_seq_one_letter_code
_entity_poly.pdbx_strand_id
1 'polypeptide(L)'
;MSALAQLKRHLRPGQVYRRKDLARWSNAVDRHVRQLIGEGRLEKVWAGVYMTPRRTRFGVAPAKPEKLVETFLGDDRFLLVSPNAFNGLGVGTTQLHNEPVVYNRKRHGRFKLDGRTYDFRMRPSVPRRLSKEVLLVDLLHNIDRLPEDKAVILPRALAKAAEMDRGQLARAVKEYGSARAERLLAPVLQPA
;
A
#
# COMPACT_ATOMS: atom_id res chain seq x y z
N MET A 1 21.32 -23.22 -24.94
CA MET A 1 20.11 -22.82 -24.18
C MET A 1 19.63 -21.48 -24.71
N SER A 2 18.34 -21.30 -25.05
CA SER A 2 17.87 -20.04 -25.65
C SER A 2 17.83 -18.88 -24.65
N ALA A 3 17.90 -17.63 -25.13
CA ALA A 3 17.79 -16.45 -24.27
C ALA A 3 16.47 -16.41 -23.49
N LEU A 4 15.37 -16.88 -24.08
CA LEU A 4 14.08 -17.02 -23.40
C LEU A 4 14.16 -18.06 -22.26
N ALA A 5 14.82 -19.20 -22.49
CA ALA A 5 15.00 -20.21 -21.45
C ALA A 5 15.87 -19.70 -20.30
N GLN A 6 16.87 -18.86 -20.58
CA GLN A 6 17.65 -18.19 -19.54
C GLN A 6 16.79 -17.23 -18.71
N LEU A 7 15.99 -16.37 -19.35
CA LEU A 7 15.07 -15.47 -18.65
C LEU A 7 14.10 -16.23 -17.73
N LYS A 8 13.54 -17.36 -18.19
CA LYS A 8 12.62 -18.20 -17.40
C LYS A 8 13.21 -18.64 -16.06
N ARG A 9 14.53 -18.85 -15.96
CA ARG A 9 15.20 -19.27 -14.71
C ARG A 9 15.25 -18.16 -13.65
N HIS A 10 15.10 -16.90 -14.03
CA HIS A 10 15.09 -15.77 -13.11
C HIS A 10 13.69 -15.41 -12.59
N LEU A 11 12.64 -15.97 -13.21
CA LEU A 11 11.25 -15.73 -12.82
C LEU A 11 10.88 -16.56 -11.58
N ARG A 12 10.44 -15.87 -10.53
CA ARG A 12 10.04 -16.48 -9.26
C ARG A 12 8.52 -16.36 -9.09
N PRO A 13 7.80 -17.45 -8.78
CA PRO A 13 6.36 -17.40 -8.52
C PRO A 13 6.00 -16.36 -7.45
N GLY A 14 4.95 -15.57 -7.72
CA GLY A 14 4.49 -14.49 -6.84
C GLY A 14 5.41 -13.26 -6.81
N GLN A 15 6.36 -13.15 -7.75
CA GLN A 15 7.21 -11.97 -7.90
C GLN A 15 6.66 -11.04 -8.98
N VAL A 16 6.89 -9.74 -8.78
CA VAL A 16 6.52 -8.68 -9.72
C VAL A 16 7.81 -8.04 -10.24
N TYR A 17 7.83 -7.71 -11.52
CA TYR A 17 8.99 -7.20 -12.24
C TYR A 17 8.59 -5.98 -13.09
N ARG A 18 9.46 -4.98 -13.13
CA ARG A 18 9.40 -3.97 -14.18
C ARG A 18 10.08 -4.48 -15.44
N ARG A 19 9.71 -3.89 -16.59
CA ARG A 19 10.43 -4.09 -17.85
C ARG A 19 11.95 -3.93 -17.69
N LYS A 20 12.39 -2.93 -16.91
CA LYS A 20 13.82 -2.69 -16.64
C LYS A 20 14.52 -3.80 -15.84
N ASP A 21 13.77 -4.54 -15.02
CA ASP A 21 14.34 -5.65 -14.23
C ASP A 21 14.55 -6.85 -15.15
N LEU A 22 13.57 -7.13 -16.02
CA LEU A 22 13.66 -8.17 -17.04
C LEU A 22 14.75 -7.90 -18.08
N ALA A 23 15.04 -6.62 -18.37
CA ALA A 23 16.11 -6.20 -19.26
C ALA A 23 17.51 -6.64 -18.80
N ARG A 24 17.69 -6.94 -17.50
CA ARG A 24 18.96 -7.46 -16.97
C ARG A 24 19.30 -8.86 -17.47
N TRP A 25 18.30 -9.61 -17.94
CA TRP A 25 18.44 -11.01 -18.34
C TRP A 25 18.01 -11.27 -19.78
N SER A 26 17.69 -10.21 -20.53
CA SER A 26 17.13 -10.35 -21.87
C SER A 26 17.39 -9.12 -22.74
N ASN A 27 18.04 -9.33 -23.88
CA ASN A 27 18.25 -8.29 -24.89
C ASN A 27 17.02 -8.04 -25.79
N ALA A 28 15.99 -8.89 -25.71
CA ALA A 28 14.75 -8.79 -26.50
C ALA A 28 13.50 -8.79 -25.60
N VAL A 29 13.47 -7.89 -24.61
CA VAL A 29 12.49 -7.88 -23.51
C VAL A 29 11.05 -7.96 -24.00
N ASP A 30 10.64 -7.10 -24.94
CA ASP A 30 9.24 -7.04 -25.36
C ASP A 30 8.78 -8.28 -26.12
N ARG A 31 9.69 -8.93 -26.86
CA ARG A 31 9.44 -10.21 -27.52
C ARG A 31 9.28 -11.32 -26.48
N HIS A 32 10.23 -11.43 -25.54
CA HIS A 32 10.18 -12.47 -24.53
C HIS A 32 9.01 -12.30 -23.56
N VAL A 33 8.66 -11.07 -23.18
CA VAL A 33 7.47 -10.78 -22.37
C VAL A 33 6.21 -11.25 -23.09
N ARG A 34 6.04 -10.95 -24.38
CA ARG A 34 4.88 -11.43 -25.16
C ARG A 34 4.80 -12.95 -25.16
N GLN A 35 5.92 -13.64 -25.37
CA GLN A 35 5.97 -15.11 -25.33
C GLN A 35 5.60 -15.65 -23.94
N LEU A 36 6.16 -15.06 -22.87
CA LEU A 36 5.89 -15.50 -21.50
C LEU A 36 4.46 -15.22 -21.06
N ILE A 37 3.83 -14.15 -21.55
CA ILE A 37 2.40 -13.89 -21.35
C ILE A 37 1.57 -14.94 -22.09
N GLY A 38 1.88 -15.22 -23.36
CA GLY A 38 1.20 -16.26 -24.14
C GLY A 38 1.30 -17.66 -23.51
N GLU A 39 2.43 -17.97 -22.87
CA GLU A 39 2.63 -19.22 -22.12
C GLU A 39 2.02 -19.21 -20.69
N GLY A 40 1.42 -18.09 -20.24
CA GLY A 40 0.89 -17.94 -18.88
C GLY A 40 1.95 -17.92 -17.77
N ARG A 41 3.23 -17.71 -18.11
CA ARG A 41 4.33 -17.54 -17.13
C ARG A 41 4.43 -16.12 -16.59
N LEU A 42 3.91 -15.14 -17.32
CA LEU A 42 3.77 -13.76 -16.87
C LEU A 42 2.34 -13.28 -17.09
N GLU A 43 1.90 -12.40 -16.21
CA GLU A 43 0.66 -11.65 -16.33
C GLU A 43 0.98 -10.15 -16.34
N LYS A 44 0.24 -9.38 -17.13
CA LYS A 44 0.45 -7.93 -17.23
C LYS A 44 -0.34 -7.25 -16.10
N VAL A 45 0.39 -6.59 -15.20
CA VAL A 45 -0.20 -5.83 -14.08
C VAL A 45 -0.51 -4.39 -14.49
N TRP A 46 0.44 -3.76 -15.16
CA TRP A 46 0.35 -2.38 -15.68
C TRP A 46 1.28 -2.21 -16.88
N ALA A 47 1.24 -1.06 -17.55
CA ALA A 47 2.23 -0.70 -18.56
C ALA A 47 3.67 -0.85 -18.00
N GLY A 48 4.42 -1.80 -18.55
CA GLY A 48 5.79 -2.09 -18.15
C GLY A 48 5.95 -2.81 -16.80
N VAL A 49 4.88 -3.33 -16.20
CA VAL A 49 4.91 -4.10 -14.94
C VAL A 49 4.23 -5.45 -15.15
N TYR A 50 4.93 -6.51 -14.76
CA TYR A 50 4.53 -7.89 -15.01
C TYR A 50 4.67 -8.72 -13.73
N MET A 51 3.79 -9.68 -13.53
CA MET A 51 3.81 -10.61 -12.39
C MET A 51 4.03 -12.03 -12.89
N THR A 52 4.82 -12.81 -12.17
CA THR A 52 4.80 -14.27 -12.31
C THR A 52 3.73 -14.84 -11.38
N PRO A 53 2.64 -15.43 -11.89
CA PRO A 53 1.56 -15.94 -11.05
C PRO A 53 2.04 -17.05 -10.12
N ARG A 54 1.46 -17.11 -8.91
CA ARG A 54 1.71 -18.21 -7.97
C ARG A 54 0.57 -19.20 -8.04
N ARG A 55 0.83 -20.44 -8.46
CA ARG A 55 -0.17 -21.50 -8.41
C ARG A 55 -0.34 -21.99 -6.97
N THR A 56 -1.59 -22.14 -6.56
CA THR A 56 -1.99 -22.72 -5.28
C THR A 56 -3.02 -23.83 -5.53
N ARG A 57 -3.35 -24.62 -4.51
CA ARG A 57 -4.41 -25.63 -4.59
C ARG A 57 -5.78 -25.06 -4.98
N PHE A 58 -5.98 -23.74 -4.82
CA PHE A 58 -7.21 -23.02 -5.14
C PHE A 58 -7.12 -22.23 -6.46
N GLY A 59 -6.08 -22.46 -7.27
CA GLY A 59 -5.85 -21.74 -8.52
C GLY A 59 -4.72 -20.70 -8.42
N VAL A 60 -4.73 -19.74 -9.34
CA VAL A 60 -3.73 -18.67 -9.40
C VAL A 60 -3.98 -17.68 -8.27
N ALA A 61 -2.98 -17.47 -7.43
CA ALA A 61 -3.01 -16.46 -6.39
C ALA A 61 -2.37 -15.15 -6.90
N PRO A 62 -2.99 -13.99 -6.62
CA PRO A 62 -2.43 -12.70 -6.96
C PRO A 62 -1.13 -12.44 -6.19
N ALA A 63 -0.33 -11.51 -6.67
CA ALA A 63 0.81 -11.02 -5.90
C ALA A 63 0.33 -10.29 -4.64
N LYS A 64 1.17 -10.29 -3.62
CA LYS A 64 0.91 -9.48 -2.42
C LYS A 64 0.76 -8.01 -2.82
N PRO A 65 -0.28 -7.29 -2.33
CA PRO A 65 -0.49 -5.87 -2.64
C PRO A 65 0.76 -5.02 -2.46
N GLU A 66 1.54 -5.28 -1.41
CA GLU A 66 2.77 -4.55 -1.11
C GLU A 66 3.80 -4.71 -2.23
N LYS A 67 3.98 -5.92 -2.77
CA LYS A 67 4.92 -6.17 -3.88
C LYS A 67 4.46 -5.49 -5.17
N LEU A 68 3.16 -5.50 -5.45
CA LEU A 68 2.58 -4.83 -6.62
C LEU A 68 2.84 -3.33 -6.54
N VAL A 69 2.51 -2.73 -5.40
CA VAL A 69 2.70 -1.29 -5.15
C VAL A 69 4.17 -0.91 -5.16
N GLU A 70 5.03 -1.64 -4.46
CA GLU A 70 6.48 -1.43 -4.42
C GLU A 70 7.08 -1.49 -5.82
N THR A 71 6.72 -2.49 -6.62
CA THR A 71 7.23 -2.62 -7.99
C THR A 71 6.64 -1.55 -8.90
N PHE A 72 5.38 -1.17 -8.72
CA PHE A 72 4.74 -0.11 -9.51
C PHE A 72 5.34 1.29 -9.21
N LEU A 73 5.68 1.57 -7.96
CA LEU A 73 6.36 2.81 -7.54
C LEU A 73 7.86 2.77 -7.83
N GLY A 74 8.49 1.60 -7.66
CA GLY A 74 9.94 1.42 -7.74
C GLY A 74 10.60 2.13 -6.58
N ASP A 75 9.94 2.03 -5.44
CA ASP A 75 10.28 2.61 -4.16
C ASP A 75 9.67 1.69 -3.10
N ASP A 76 10.42 1.41 -2.06
CA ASP A 76 9.95 0.70 -0.87
C ASP A 76 9.37 1.67 0.17
N ARG A 77 9.57 2.99 -0.03
CA ARG A 77 9.05 4.02 0.87
C ARG A 77 7.63 4.44 0.51
N PHE A 78 6.67 3.63 0.95
CA PHE A 78 5.24 3.93 0.90
C PHE A 78 4.53 3.37 2.14
N LEU A 79 3.30 3.83 2.39
CA LEU A 79 2.39 3.30 3.39
C LEU A 79 1.11 2.86 2.69
N LEU A 80 0.82 1.57 2.72
CA LEU A 80 -0.42 0.99 2.21
C LEU A 80 -1.41 0.87 3.37
N VAL A 81 -2.54 1.55 3.27
CA VAL A 81 -3.61 1.50 4.28
C VAL A 81 -4.87 0.96 3.64
N SER A 82 -5.33 -0.20 4.09
CA SER A 82 -6.69 -0.66 3.81
C SER A 82 -7.64 0.02 4.79
N PRO A 83 -8.77 0.60 4.36
CA PRO A 83 -9.64 1.28 5.31
C PRO A 83 -10.23 0.35 6.37
N ASN A 84 -10.38 -0.95 6.07
CA ASN A 84 -10.76 -1.97 7.04
C ASN A 84 -9.78 -2.08 8.22
N ALA A 85 -8.55 -1.58 8.09
CA ALA A 85 -7.58 -1.55 9.17
C ALA A 85 -8.09 -0.73 10.37
N PHE A 86 -8.89 0.32 10.14
CA PHE A 86 -9.46 1.16 11.20
C PHE A 86 -10.29 0.36 12.21
N ASN A 87 -10.90 -0.75 11.80
CA ASN A 87 -11.68 -1.61 12.70
C ASN A 87 -10.81 -2.15 13.84
N GLY A 88 -9.51 -2.38 13.58
CA GLY A 88 -8.55 -2.80 14.60
C GLY A 88 -8.25 -1.74 15.67
N LEU A 89 -8.67 -0.48 15.48
CA LEU A 89 -8.58 0.56 16.51
C LEU A 89 -9.72 0.49 17.53
N GLY A 90 -10.83 -0.20 17.22
CA GLY A 90 -11.98 -0.31 18.13
C GLY A 90 -12.79 0.98 18.28
N VAL A 91 -12.69 1.92 17.33
CA VAL A 91 -13.35 3.24 17.41
C VAL A 91 -14.75 3.27 16.77
N GLY A 92 -15.25 2.11 16.32
CA GLY A 92 -16.58 1.99 15.72
C GLY A 92 -16.64 2.25 14.21
N THR A 93 -15.54 2.06 13.49
CA THR A 93 -15.59 1.90 12.02
C THR A 93 -16.11 0.51 11.69
N THR A 94 -16.99 0.40 10.72
CA THR A 94 -17.65 -0.88 10.37
C THR A 94 -17.82 -1.09 8.87
N GLN A 95 -17.54 -0.07 8.04
CA GLN A 95 -17.77 -0.19 6.61
C GLN A 95 -16.62 -0.89 5.89
N LEU A 96 -16.97 -1.86 5.03
CA LEU A 96 -16.05 -2.52 4.12
C LEU A 96 -15.73 -1.58 2.95
N HIS A 97 -14.63 -0.86 3.05
CA HIS A 97 -14.11 -0.13 1.90
C HIS A 97 -13.15 -0.98 1.09
N ASN A 98 -13.36 -1.01 -0.22
CA ASN A 98 -12.62 -1.89 -1.11
C ASN A 98 -11.32 -1.29 -1.66
N GLU A 99 -11.17 0.04 -1.63
CA GLU A 99 -10.04 0.77 -2.23
C GLU A 99 -8.98 1.13 -1.16
N PRO A 100 -7.79 0.50 -1.17
CA PRO A 100 -6.68 0.90 -0.31
C PRO A 100 -6.10 2.24 -0.75
N VAL A 101 -5.62 3.00 0.23
CA VAL A 101 -4.86 4.22 0.00
C VAL A 101 -3.36 3.89 0.05
N VAL A 102 -2.61 4.41 -0.91
CA VAL A 102 -1.15 4.29 -0.98
C VAL A 102 -0.51 5.66 -0.80
N TYR A 103 -0.06 5.97 0.42
CA TYR A 103 0.75 7.16 0.64
C TYR A 103 2.16 6.91 0.14
N ASN A 104 2.65 7.80 -0.72
CA ASN A 104 3.95 7.62 -1.38
C ASN A 104 4.53 8.98 -1.79
N ARG A 105 5.73 8.99 -2.35
CA ARG A 105 6.44 10.23 -2.75
C ARG A 105 6.53 10.45 -4.27
N LYS A 106 5.94 9.57 -5.10
CA LYS A 106 6.22 9.51 -6.54
C LYS A 106 5.00 9.66 -7.45
N ARG A 107 3.82 9.24 -7.01
CA ARG A 107 2.61 9.13 -7.82
C ARG A 107 1.38 9.60 -7.05
N HIS A 108 0.47 10.24 -7.77
CA HIS A 108 -0.85 10.64 -7.29
C HIS A 108 -1.90 10.15 -8.29
N GLY A 109 -3.08 9.74 -7.80
CA GLY A 109 -4.21 9.29 -8.62
C GLY A 109 -4.63 7.84 -8.38
N ARG A 110 -5.70 7.42 -9.06
CA ARG A 110 -6.22 6.05 -8.94
C ARG A 110 -5.61 5.14 -10.00
N PHE A 111 -5.10 3.99 -9.59
CA PHE A 111 -4.49 3.00 -10.47
C PHE A 111 -5.07 1.60 -10.22
N LYS A 112 -5.37 0.88 -11.29
CA LYS A 112 -5.80 -0.52 -11.22
C LYS A 112 -4.58 -1.43 -11.39
N LEU A 113 -4.19 -2.13 -10.33
CA LEU A 113 -3.10 -3.10 -10.32
C LEU A 113 -3.69 -4.48 -10.05
N ASP A 114 -3.47 -5.41 -10.97
CA ASP A 114 -3.93 -6.81 -10.82
C ASP A 114 -5.43 -6.92 -10.48
N GLY A 115 -6.26 -6.19 -11.23
CA GLY A 115 -7.72 -6.19 -11.02
C GLY A 115 -8.23 -5.29 -9.89
N ARG A 116 -7.38 -4.84 -8.96
CA ARG A 116 -7.78 -4.00 -7.81
C ARG A 116 -7.40 -2.53 -8.00
N THR A 117 -8.32 -1.62 -7.68
CA THR A 117 -8.07 -0.17 -7.66
C THR A 117 -7.40 0.24 -6.35
N TYR A 118 -6.43 1.14 -6.45
CA TYR A 118 -5.72 1.76 -5.34
C TYR A 118 -5.71 3.28 -5.53
N ASP A 119 -5.93 4.02 -4.44
CA ASP A 119 -5.85 5.49 -4.39
C ASP A 119 -4.43 5.92 -3.97
N PHE A 120 -3.59 6.30 -4.92
CA PHE A 120 -2.25 6.78 -4.64
C PHE A 120 -2.29 8.25 -4.25
N ARG A 121 -1.80 8.56 -3.05
CA ARG A 121 -1.75 9.92 -2.52
C ARG A 121 -0.32 10.33 -2.25
N MET A 122 0.17 11.29 -3.02
CA MET A 122 1.51 11.83 -2.82
C MET A 122 1.60 12.64 -1.52
N ARG A 123 2.67 12.41 -0.75
CA ARG A 123 2.97 13.09 0.52
C ARG A 123 4.46 13.41 0.62
N PRO A 124 4.85 14.53 1.25
CA PRO A 124 6.25 14.86 1.50
C PRO A 124 6.93 13.83 2.42
N SER A 125 6.23 13.41 3.48
CA SER A 125 6.65 12.36 4.40
C SER A 125 5.66 11.21 4.41
N VAL A 126 6.18 9.99 4.62
CA VAL A 126 5.38 8.77 4.70
C VAL A 126 6.00 7.88 5.77
N PRO A 127 5.29 7.43 6.80
CA PRO A 127 5.81 6.49 7.80
C PRO A 127 6.28 5.17 7.15
N ARG A 128 7.28 4.50 7.73
CA ARG A 128 7.80 3.22 7.15
C ARG A 128 6.88 2.03 7.41
N ARG A 129 6.07 2.08 8.46
CA ARG A 129 5.26 0.95 8.95
C ARG A 129 3.91 1.46 9.42
N LEU A 130 2.88 0.65 9.21
CA LEU A 130 1.54 0.92 9.71
C LEU A 130 1.41 0.38 11.14
N SER A 131 1.86 1.15 12.13
CA SER A 131 1.57 0.87 13.55
C SER A 131 0.15 1.31 13.90
N LYS A 132 -0.32 0.97 15.11
CA LYS A 132 -1.64 1.42 15.59
C LYS A 132 -1.70 2.95 15.70
N GLU A 133 -0.61 3.58 16.12
CA GLU A 133 -0.47 5.03 16.24
C GLU A 133 -0.50 5.69 14.87
N VAL A 134 0.25 5.15 13.90
CA VAL A 134 0.21 5.65 12.51
C VAL A 134 -1.19 5.50 11.91
N LEU A 135 -1.86 4.38 12.17
CA LEU A 135 -3.22 4.13 11.71
C LEU A 135 -4.23 5.11 12.34
N LEU A 136 -4.09 5.42 13.63
CA LEU A 136 -4.91 6.42 14.31
C LEU A 136 -4.70 7.82 13.70
N VAL A 137 -3.44 8.20 13.45
CA VAL A 137 -3.10 9.46 12.79
C VAL A 137 -3.69 9.52 11.37
N ASP A 138 -3.66 8.41 10.63
CA ASP A 138 -4.27 8.31 9.30
C ASP A 138 -5.81 8.45 9.35
N LEU A 139 -6.45 7.83 10.34
CA LEU A 139 -7.89 7.98 10.58
C LEU A 139 -8.25 9.44 10.83
N LEU A 140 -7.57 10.10 11.77
CA LEU A 140 -7.81 11.51 12.09
C LEU A 140 -7.51 12.44 10.92
N HIS A 141 -6.50 12.13 10.11
CA HIS A 141 -6.21 12.86 8.88
C HIS A 141 -7.39 12.81 7.90
N ASN A 142 -7.99 11.63 7.74
CA ASN A 142 -9.06 11.35 6.78
C ASN A 142 -10.47 11.48 7.36
N ILE A 143 -10.64 11.96 8.60
CA ILE A 143 -11.91 11.84 9.33
C ILE A 143 -13.11 12.47 8.60
N ASP A 144 -12.92 13.53 7.81
CA ASP A 144 -13.99 14.17 7.03
C ASP A 144 -14.32 13.42 5.71
N ARG A 145 -13.55 12.39 5.39
CA ARG A 145 -13.72 11.55 4.19
C ARG A 145 -14.18 10.13 4.54
N LEU A 146 -14.30 9.84 5.83
CA LEU A 146 -14.88 8.58 6.29
C LEU A 146 -16.39 8.62 6.04
N PRO A 147 -17.01 7.48 5.72
CA PRO A 147 -18.46 7.39 5.58
C PRO A 147 -19.15 7.39 6.95
N GLU A 148 -18.44 7.01 8.03
CA GLU A 148 -18.97 7.05 9.39
C GLU A 148 -19.10 8.50 9.90
N ASP A 149 -20.06 8.71 10.80
CA ASP A 149 -20.28 10.02 11.40
C ASP A 149 -19.07 10.45 12.25
N LYS A 150 -18.40 11.50 11.79
CA LYS A 150 -17.28 12.14 12.48
C LYS A 150 -17.61 12.51 13.93
N ALA A 151 -18.83 12.95 14.23
CA ALA A 151 -19.23 13.32 15.59
C ALA A 151 -19.17 12.13 16.55
N VAL A 152 -19.32 10.90 16.02
CA VAL A 152 -19.22 9.66 16.78
C VAL A 152 -17.78 9.14 16.82
N ILE A 153 -17.07 9.18 15.68
CA ILE A 153 -15.72 8.60 15.56
C ILE A 153 -14.66 9.45 16.26
N LEU A 154 -14.75 10.79 16.18
CA LEU A 154 -13.71 11.67 16.70
C LEU A 154 -13.50 11.50 18.22
N PRO A 155 -14.54 11.56 19.09
CA PRO A 155 -14.35 11.38 20.52
C PRO A 155 -13.74 10.02 20.88
N ARG A 156 -14.15 8.96 20.18
CA ARG A 156 -13.63 7.59 20.38
C ARG A 156 -12.17 7.47 19.95
N ALA A 157 -11.80 8.08 18.82
CA ALA A 157 -10.42 8.12 18.37
C ALA A 157 -9.52 8.89 19.34
N LEU A 158 -10.00 10.00 19.92
CA LEU A 158 -9.26 10.76 20.92
C LEU A 158 -9.13 10.01 22.26
N ALA A 159 -10.21 9.36 22.73
CA ALA A 159 -10.14 8.47 23.89
C ALA A 159 -9.13 7.34 23.66
N LYS A 160 -9.16 6.74 22.46
CA LYS A 160 -8.21 5.69 22.09
C LYS A 160 -6.76 6.21 22.06
N ALA A 161 -6.55 7.44 21.61
CA ALA A 161 -5.24 8.09 21.61
C ALA A 161 -4.67 8.22 23.03
N ALA A 162 -5.52 8.53 24.02
CA ALA A 162 -5.10 8.70 25.41
C ALA A 162 -4.63 7.39 26.07
N GLU A 163 -5.06 6.24 25.55
CA GLU A 163 -4.61 4.91 26.00
C GLU A 163 -3.30 4.45 25.33
N MET A 164 -2.86 5.11 24.26
CA MET A 164 -1.66 4.73 23.52
C MET A 164 -0.38 5.23 24.18
N ASP A 165 0.75 4.61 23.82
CA ASP A 165 2.06 5.13 24.19
C ASP A 165 2.27 6.52 23.58
N ARG A 166 2.39 7.54 24.45
CA ARG A 166 2.51 8.94 24.04
C ARG A 166 3.73 9.20 23.17
N GLY A 167 4.86 8.53 23.44
CA GLY A 167 6.10 8.70 22.68
C GLY A 167 5.96 8.16 21.25
N GLN A 168 5.38 6.98 21.10
CA GLN A 168 5.08 6.38 19.80
C GLN A 168 4.03 7.18 19.03
N LEU A 169 3.01 7.71 19.71
CA LEU A 169 1.98 8.54 19.08
C LEU A 169 2.54 9.88 18.61
N ALA A 170 3.33 10.59 19.43
CA ALA A 170 4.00 11.82 19.03
C ALA A 170 4.92 11.59 17.82
N ARG A 171 5.66 10.48 17.82
CA ARG A 171 6.49 10.07 16.69
C ARG A 171 5.66 9.82 15.43
N ALA A 172 4.54 9.12 15.55
CA ALA A 172 3.64 8.84 14.43
C ALA A 172 3.08 10.13 13.81
N VAL A 173 2.66 11.10 14.63
CA VAL A 173 2.19 12.43 14.18
C VAL A 173 3.28 13.13 13.37
N LYS A 174 4.50 13.20 13.91
CA LYS A 174 5.65 13.83 13.27
C LYS A 174 6.03 13.16 11.95
N GLU A 175 6.14 11.82 11.94
CA GLU A 175 6.53 11.09 10.73
C GLU A 175 5.45 11.14 9.63
N TYR A 176 4.17 11.14 10.02
CA TYR A 176 3.05 11.22 9.08
C TYR A 176 2.85 12.63 8.52
N GLY A 177 3.15 13.68 9.30
CA GLY A 177 3.18 15.07 8.82
C GLY A 177 1.80 15.64 8.50
N SER A 178 0.79 15.36 9.33
CA SER A 178 -0.58 15.86 9.13
C SER A 178 -0.93 16.94 10.15
N ALA A 179 -0.98 18.21 9.70
CA ALA A 179 -1.38 19.36 10.53
C ALA A 179 -2.76 19.17 11.21
N ARG A 180 -3.71 18.50 10.54
CA ARG A 180 -5.02 18.18 11.13
C ARG A 180 -4.88 17.27 12.35
N ALA A 181 -4.28 16.11 12.15
CA ALA A 181 -4.03 15.13 13.21
C ALA A 181 -3.19 15.73 14.34
N GLU A 182 -2.17 16.54 14.02
CA GLU A 182 -1.37 17.26 15.00
C GLU A 182 -2.24 18.19 15.88
N ARG A 183 -3.07 19.03 15.26
CA ARG A 183 -4.00 19.90 15.99
C ARG A 183 -4.99 19.12 16.85
N LEU A 184 -5.53 18.00 16.34
CA LEU A 184 -6.51 17.18 17.06
C LEU A 184 -5.88 16.43 18.24
N LEU A 185 -4.63 16.00 18.12
CA LEU A 185 -3.91 15.23 19.15
C LEU A 185 -3.11 16.10 20.11
N ALA A 186 -2.96 17.40 19.86
CA ALA A 186 -2.23 18.30 20.75
C ALA A 186 -2.70 18.22 22.22
N PRO A 187 -4.01 18.20 22.55
CA PRO A 187 -4.46 18.07 23.94
C PRO A 187 -4.12 16.72 24.59
N VAL A 188 -3.93 15.66 23.79
CA VAL A 188 -3.59 14.32 24.27
C VAL A 188 -2.08 14.17 24.48
N LEU A 189 -1.29 14.89 23.69
CA LEU A 189 0.18 14.82 23.68
C LEU A 189 0.87 15.84 24.58
N GLN A 190 0.16 16.89 25.01
CA GLN A 190 0.68 17.81 26.02
C GLN A 190 0.84 17.09 27.37
N PRO A 191 1.95 17.32 28.10
CA PRO A 191 2.03 16.89 29.48
C PRO A 191 0.93 17.58 30.29
N ALA A 192 0.31 16.83 31.20
CA ALA A 192 -0.62 17.37 32.19
C ALA A 192 0.11 18.32 33.15
#